data_AF-A0A820KQU2-F1
#
_entry.id   AF-A0A820KQU2-F1
#
_cell.length_a   1.000
_cell.length_b   1.000
_cell.length_c   1.000
_cell.angle_alpha   90.00
_cell.angle_beta   90.00
_cell.angle_gamma   90.00
#
_symmetry.space_group_name_H-M   'P 1'
#
loop_
_entity.id
_entity.type
_entity.pdbx_description
1 polymer ?
#
loop_
_entity_poly.entity_id
_entity_poly.type
_entity_poly.pdbx_seq_one_letter_code
_entity_poly.pdbx_strand_id
1 'polypeptide(L)'
;MSSNTNIIWLQSDQDEPITYELRSHVALFTNEDACYQFLCSLSPTIRGLTLVVTDPTISTDRLIKLKQISIVYILSSSISKSHIKSSAKIHGLFDDKKTLIEQVLTDLNRRKSSEPGFLTGIVSPFQGFYFILTTSSTWSRALVPAILFTLLLFLFAIPGVWAMHILTNRLIRKYSSRFIRVGIWLLRFLLYLVAICLSLIIALLTAQPLSSPALESLIRAQERHLKYPNRPEESF
;
A
#
# COMPACT_ATOMS: atom_id res chain seq x y z
N MET A 1 -20.84 -30.99 -27.06
CA MET A 1 -20.95 -30.92 -25.59
C MET A 1 -21.12 -29.46 -25.23
N SER A 2 -22.26 -29.08 -24.64
CA SER A 2 -22.51 -27.69 -24.22
C SER A 2 -21.67 -27.38 -22.98
N SER A 3 -20.77 -26.41 -23.08
CA SER A 3 -20.06 -25.86 -21.93
C SER A 3 -21.09 -25.17 -21.03
N ASN A 4 -21.41 -25.77 -19.88
CA ASN A 4 -22.27 -25.13 -18.89
C ASN A 4 -21.43 -24.10 -18.13
N THR A 5 -21.64 -22.84 -18.45
CA THR A 5 -21.04 -21.74 -17.70
C THR A 5 -21.80 -21.54 -16.38
N ASN A 6 -21.06 -21.37 -15.29
CA ASN A 6 -21.60 -21.17 -13.97
C ASN A 6 -21.10 -19.82 -13.46
N ILE A 7 -21.84 -18.76 -13.73
CA ILE A 7 -21.55 -17.47 -13.10
C ILE A 7 -22.00 -17.55 -11.64
N ILE A 8 -21.16 -17.25 -10.65
CA ILE A 8 -21.57 -17.29 -9.23
C ILE A 8 -21.71 -15.85 -8.73
N TRP A 9 -22.87 -15.54 -8.15
CA TRP A 9 -23.17 -14.26 -7.52
C TRP A 9 -23.00 -14.35 -6.00
N LEU A 10 -22.52 -13.26 -5.38
CA LEU A 10 -22.43 -13.12 -3.93
C LEU A 10 -22.81 -11.67 -3.59
N GLN A 11 -23.96 -11.47 -2.91
CA GLN A 11 -24.34 -10.19 -2.33
C GLN A 11 -23.78 -10.08 -0.92
N SER A 12 -23.13 -8.96 -0.62
CA SER A 12 -22.70 -8.61 0.72
C SER A 12 -23.35 -7.28 1.06
N ASP A 13 -24.53 -7.31 1.68
CA ASP A 13 -25.17 -6.09 2.17
C ASP A 13 -25.65 -6.26 3.61
N GLN A 14 -25.16 -5.33 4.45
CA GLN A 14 -25.55 -4.91 5.81
C GLN A 14 -25.23 -5.73 7.08
N ASP A 15 -24.97 -4.95 8.13
CA ASP A 15 -24.41 -5.18 9.47
C ASP A 15 -25.19 -6.12 10.43
N GLU A 16 -26.06 -7.00 9.93
CA GLU A 16 -26.75 -7.96 10.81
C GLU A 16 -25.96 -9.29 10.94
N PRO A 17 -25.96 -9.91 12.14
CA PRO A 17 -25.39 -11.24 12.34
C PRO A 17 -26.20 -12.27 11.55
N ILE A 18 -25.71 -12.59 10.36
CA ILE A 18 -26.29 -13.57 9.43
C ILE A 18 -26.55 -14.90 10.16
N THR A 19 -27.82 -15.21 10.39
CA THR A 19 -28.30 -16.55 10.74
C THR A 19 -27.94 -17.52 9.61
N TYR A 20 -27.54 -18.74 9.95
CA TYR A 20 -26.98 -19.78 9.05
C TYR A 20 -27.79 -20.13 7.78
N GLU A 21 -28.97 -19.54 7.58
CA GLU A 21 -29.86 -19.81 6.44
C GLU A 21 -29.66 -18.88 5.23
N LEU A 22 -29.00 -17.73 5.39
CA LEU A 22 -28.61 -16.88 4.26
C LEU A 22 -27.23 -17.28 3.75
N ARG A 23 -27.19 -18.46 3.14
CA ARG A 23 -26.29 -18.70 2.01
C ARG A 23 -26.54 -17.58 1.02
N SER A 24 -25.59 -16.66 0.93
CA SER A 24 -25.28 -15.82 -0.22
C SER A 24 -26.04 -16.28 -1.46
N HIS A 25 -26.92 -15.44 -2.00
CA HIS A 25 -27.64 -15.77 -3.22
C HIS A 25 -26.63 -16.03 -4.35
N VAL A 26 -26.36 -17.31 -4.60
CA VAL A 26 -25.55 -17.77 -5.71
C VAL A 26 -26.50 -17.94 -6.89
N ALA A 27 -26.58 -16.92 -7.74
CA ALA A 27 -27.28 -17.01 -9.01
C ALA A 27 -26.34 -17.58 -10.06
N LEU A 28 -26.66 -18.78 -10.56
CA LEU A 28 -25.93 -19.46 -11.63
C LEU A 28 -26.49 -19.05 -12.99
N PHE A 29 -25.69 -18.37 -13.80
CA PHE A 29 -26.06 -18.01 -15.18
C PHE A 29 -25.28 -18.86 -16.18
N THR A 30 -26.03 -19.51 -17.08
CA THR A 30 -25.51 -20.30 -18.20
C THR A 30 -25.28 -19.48 -19.47
N ASN A 31 -25.81 -18.26 -19.52
CA ASN A 31 -25.71 -17.34 -20.66
C ASN A 31 -25.29 -15.93 -20.16
N GLU A 32 -24.38 -15.29 -20.91
CA GLU A 32 -23.96 -13.91 -20.69
C GLU A 32 -25.12 -12.94 -20.73
N ASP A 33 -26.02 -13.07 -21.71
CA ASP A 33 -27.14 -12.14 -21.88
C ASP A 33 -28.09 -12.19 -20.68
N ALA A 34 -28.31 -13.39 -20.14
CA ALA A 34 -29.12 -13.57 -18.94
C ALA A 34 -28.47 -12.93 -17.70
N CYS A 35 -27.15 -13.08 -17.54
CA CYS A 35 -26.39 -12.41 -16.49
C CYS A 35 -26.44 -10.88 -16.66
N TYR A 36 -26.23 -10.39 -17.88
CA TYR A 36 -26.24 -8.96 -18.18
C TYR A 36 -27.61 -8.35 -17.91
N GLN A 37 -28.68 -8.98 -18.39
CA GLN A 37 -30.05 -8.52 -18.14
C GLN A 37 -30.40 -8.53 -16.65
N PHE A 38 -29.96 -9.56 -15.91
CA PHE A 38 -30.13 -9.61 -14.47
C PHE A 38 -29.37 -8.47 -13.77
N LEU A 39 -28.10 -8.24 -14.11
CA LEU A 39 -27.33 -7.15 -13.53
C LEU A 39 -27.94 -5.78 -13.86
N CYS A 40 -28.47 -5.60 -15.07
CA CYS A 40 -29.19 -4.39 -15.45
C CYS A 40 -30.54 -4.22 -14.74
N SER A 41 -31.17 -5.31 -14.29
CA SER A 41 -32.42 -5.25 -13.53
C SER A 41 -32.21 -4.98 -12.04
N LEU A 42 -30.99 -5.19 -11.52
CA LEU A 42 -30.64 -4.84 -10.14
C LEU A 42 -30.69 -3.32 -9.93
N SER A 43 -31.14 -2.93 -8.73
CA SER A 43 -31.19 -1.52 -8.34
C SER A 43 -29.81 -0.87 -8.47
N PRO A 44 -29.71 0.36 -9.02
CA PRO A 44 -28.43 1.07 -9.16
C PRO A 44 -27.78 1.43 -7.82
N THR A 45 -28.51 1.27 -6.71
CA THR A 45 -28.02 1.47 -5.34
C THR A 45 -27.12 0.32 -4.87
N ILE A 46 -27.26 -0.87 -5.43
CA ILE A 46 -26.43 -2.04 -5.09
C ILE A 46 -25.03 -1.82 -5.64
N ARG A 47 -24.04 -1.80 -4.75
CA ARG A 47 -22.62 -1.68 -5.06
C ARG A 47 -21.86 -2.88 -4.52
N GLY A 48 -20.66 -3.13 -5.03
CA GLY A 48 -19.79 -4.17 -4.47
C GLY A 48 -20.04 -5.57 -4.98
N LEU A 49 -20.70 -5.73 -6.15
CA LEU A 49 -20.97 -7.06 -6.68
C LEU A 49 -19.67 -7.78 -7.05
N THR A 50 -19.59 -9.04 -6.60
CA THR A 50 -18.51 -9.96 -6.94
C THR A 50 -19.03 -10.92 -8.00
N LEU A 51 -18.40 -10.89 -9.17
CA LEU A 51 -18.72 -11.76 -10.30
C LEU A 51 -17.64 -12.85 -10.40
N VAL A 52 -18.04 -14.11 -10.33
CA VAL A 52 -17.13 -15.23 -10.60
C VAL A 52 -17.50 -15.84 -11.95
N VAL A 53 -16.59 -15.80 -12.91
CA VAL A 53 -16.78 -16.31 -14.27
C VAL A 53 -16.00 -17.60 -14.42
N THR A 54 -16.68 -18.71 -14.68
CA THR A 54 -16.02 -20.03 -14.85
C THR A 54 -15.62 -20.34 -16.27
N ASP A 55 -16.24 -19.71 -17.26
CA ASP A 55 -15.89 -19.86 -18.67
C ASP A 55 -15.32 -18.54 -19.20
N PRO A 56 -14.00 -18.47 -19.42
CA PRO A 56 -13.37 -17.22 -19.77
C PRO A 56 -13.63 -16.81 -21.23
N THR A 57 -14.22 -17.68 -22.06
CA THR A 57 -14.69 -17.31 -23.41
C THR A 57 -15.87 -16.34 -23.37
N ILE A 58 -16.59 -16.32 -22.25
CA ILE A 58 -17.77 -15.48 -22.00
C ILE A 58 -17.41 -14.19 -21.25
N SER A 59 -16.14 -13.99 -20.90
CA SER A 59 -15.65 -12.73 -20.31
C SER A 59 -15.62 -11.63 -21.37
N THR A 60 -16.80 -11.17 -21.72
CA THR A 60 -17.01 -10.10 -22.68
C THR A 60 -16.79 -8.75 -21.99
N ASP A 61 -16.23 -7.81 -22.74
CA ASP A 61 -16.03 -6.41 -22.36
C ASP A 61 -17.31 -5.77 -21.76
N ARG A 62 -18.50 -6.29 -22.09
CA ARG A 62 -19.79 -5.74 -21.64
C ARG A 62 -20.01 -5.88 -20.15
N LEU A 63 -19.81 -7.08 -19.60
CA LEU A 63 -19.97 -7.32 -18.15
C LEU A 63 -18.95 -6.53 -17.34
N ILE A 64 -17.70 -6.46 -17.81
CA ILE A 64 -16.61 -5.74 -17.13
C ILE A 64 -16.89 -4.23 -17.07
N LYS A 65 -17.55 -3.67 -18.11
CA LYS A 65 -17.90 -2.24 -18.19
C LYS A 65 -19.04 -1.84 -17.25
N LEU A 66 -19.79 -2.79 -16.68
CA LEU A 66 -20.85 -2.46 -15.72
C LEU A 66 -20.28 -1.85 -14.45
N LYS A 67 -20.86 -0.73 -14.03
CA LYS A 67 -20.40 0.07 -12.86
C LYS A 67 -20.66 -0.64 -11.53
N GLN A 68 -21.65 -1.53 -11.47
CA GLN A 68 -22.05 -2.27 -10.27
C GLN A 68 -21.07 -3.37 -9.88
N ILE A 69 -20.33 -3.92 -10.86
CA ILE A 69 -19.33 -4.98 -10.62
C ILE A 69 -18.04 -4.35 -10.11
N SER A 70 -17.68 -4.70 -8.88
CA SER A 70 -16.46 -4.24 -8.24
C SER A 70 -15.31 -5.24 -8.41
N ILE A 71 -15.59 -6.54 -8.41
CA ILE A 71 -14.57 -7.59 -8.49
C ILE A 71 -15.01 -8.66 -9.49
N VAL A 72 -14.09 -9.06 -10.36
CA VAL A 72 -14.24 -10.23 -11.24
C VAL A 72 -13.17 -11.26 -10.93
N TYR A 73 -13.58 -12.49 -10.60
CA TYR A 73 -12.71 -13.66 -10.52
C TYR A 73 -12.93 -14.54 -11.75
N ILE A 74 -11.84 -14.98 -12.38
CA ILE A 74 -11.91 -15.81 -13.58
C ILE A 74 -11.27 -17.16 -13.27
N LEU A 75 -12.04 -18.24 -13.42
CA LEU A 75 -11.52 -19.60 -13.46
C LEU A 75 -11.15 -19.90 -14.91
N SER A 76 -9.88 -20.15 -15.18
CA SER A 76 -9.42 -20.45 -16.53
C SER A 76 -8.57 -21.70 -16.50
N SER A 77 -9.08 -22.79 -17.08
CA SER A 77 -8.30 -24.03 -17.22
C SER A 77 -7.38 -24.04 -18.44
N SER A 78 -7.45 -23.04 -19.34
CA SER A 78 -6.75 -23.13 -20.65
C SER A 78 -6.40 -21.81 -21.35
N ILE A 79 -6.68 -20.63 -20.80
CA ILE A 79 -6.39 -19.36 -21.50
C ILE A 79 -4.91 -18.98 -21.42
N SER A 80 -4.33 -18.74 -22.60
CA SER A 80 -3.08 -18.01 -22.79
C SER A 80 -3.17 -16.61 -22.15
N LYS A 81 -2.29 -16.34 -21.17
CA LYS A 81 -2.19 -15.06 -20.44
C LYS A 81 -2.15 -13.80 -21.35
N SER A 82 -1.83 -13.95 -22.64
CA SER A 82 -1.71 -12.85 -23.59
C SER A 82 -3.01 -12.10 -23.92
N HIS A 83 -4.18 -12.69 -23.68
CA HIS A 83 -5.45 -12.09 -24.11
C HIS A 83 -6.21 -11.30 -23.03
N ILE A 84 -5.77 -11.36 -21.77
CA ILE A 84 -6.40 -10.62 -20.69
C ILE A 84 -5.77 -9.23 -20.64
N LYS A 85 -6.30 -8.32 -21.47
CA LYS A 85 -6.00 -6.89 -21.33
C LYS A 85 -6.34 -6.48 -19.90
N SER A 86 -5.39 -5.79 -19.25
CA SER A 86 -5.41 -5.44 -17.83
C SER A 86 -6.60 -4.53 -17.48
N SER A 87 -7.78 -5.10 -17.32
CA SER A 87 -8.87 -4.41 -16.65
C SER A 87 -8.52 -4.38 -15.16
N ALA A 88 -8.48 -3.18 -14.58
CA ALA A 88 -8.21 -2.96 -13.16
C ALA A 88 -9.19 -3.68 -12.20
N LYS A 89 -10.22 -4.35 -12.74
CA LYS A 89 -11.25 -5.09 -11.99
C LYS A 89 -11.00 -6.60 -11.88
N ILE A 90 -10.03 -7.16 -12.61
CA ILE A 90 -9.73 -8.60 -12.56
C ILE A 90 -8.79 -8.86 -11.38
N HIS A 91 -9.27 -9.56 -10.36
CA HIS A 91 -8.55 -9.73 -9.10
C HIS A 91 -7.54 -10.88 -9.12
N GLY A 92 -7.76 -11.88 -9.97
CA GLY A 92 -6.88 -13.02 -10.09
C GLY A 92 -7.37 -14.03 -11.13
N LEU A 93 -6.42 -14.80 -11.66
CA LEU A 93 -6.69 -15.95 -12.51
C LEU A 93 -6.44 -17.21 -11.66
N PHE A 94 -7.39 -18.13 -11.66
CA PHE A 94 -7.29 -19.37 -10.88
C PHE A 94 -7.34 -20.57 -11.80
N ASP A 95 -6.40 -21.49 -11.61
CA ASP A 95 -6.30 -22.74 -12.36
C ASP A 95 -7.20 -23.85 -11.75
N ASP A 96 -7.53 -23.74 -10.45
CA ASP A 96 -8.34 -24.70 -9.71
C ASP A 96 -9.57 -24.03 -9.07
N LYS A 97 -10.68 -24.77 -9.04
CA LYS A 97 -11.92 -24.36 -8.39
C LYS A 97 -11.74 -24.23 -6.88
N LYS A 98 -10.90 -25.08 -6.25
CA LYS A 98 -10.70 -25.01 -4.79
C LYS A 98 -10.01 -23.71 -4.38
N THR A 99 -8.93 -23.34 -5.06
CA THR A 99 -8.17 -22.11 -4.78
C THR A 99 -9.01 -20.86 -5.02
N LEU A 100 -9.84 -20.87 -6.07
CA LEU A 100 -10.84 -19.82 -6.33
C LEU A 100 -11.82 -19.67 -5.15
N ILE A 101 -12.41 -20.78 -4.69
CA ILE A 101 -13.38 -20.75 -3.58
C ILE A 101 -12.72 -20.25 -2.30
N GLU A 102 -11.53 -20.75 -1.97
CA GLU A 102 -10.78 -20.32 -0.79
C GLU A 102 -10.46 -18.83 -0.84
N GLN A 103 -10.02 -18.32 -1.99
CA GLN A 103 -9.73 -16.90 -2.17
C GLN A 103 -11.00 -16.05 -2.03
N VAL A 104 -12.11 -16.44 -2.68
CA VAL A 104 -13.39 -15.73 -2.59
C VAL A 104 -13.90 -15.70 -1.16
N LEU A 105 -13.84 -16.83 -0.43
CA LEU A 105 -14.23 -16.89 0.98
C LEU A 105 -13.34 -16.02 1.85
N THR A 106 -12.04 -15.99 1.58
CA THR A 106 -11.09 -15.14 2.30
C THR A 106 -11.39 -13.66 2.07
N ASP A 107 -11.66 -13.26 0.82
CA ASP A 107 -11.97 -11.87 0.47
C ASP A 107 -13.34 -11.43 1.01
N LEU A 108 -14.34 -12.32 1.03
CA LEU A 108 -15.63 -12.07 1.68
C LEU A 108 -15.49 -11.90 3.19
N ASN A 109 -14.76 -12.81 3.85
CA ASN A 109 -14.51 -12.72 5.29
C ASN A 109 -13.73 -11.44 5.64
N ARG A 110 -12.82 -11.01 4.76
CA ARG A 110 -12.07 -9.77 4.94
C ARG A 110 -12.93 -8.53 4.81
N ARG A 111 -13.91 -8.50 3.90
CA ARG A 111 -14.89 -7.41 3.80
C ARG A 111 -15.82 -7.30 5.01
N LYS A 112 -16.01 -8.39 5.75
CA LYS A 112 -16.76 -8.38 7.01
C LYS A 112 -15.98 -7.72 8.16
N SER A 113 -14.70 -7.38 7.96
CA SER A 113 -14.03 -6.51 8.92
C SER A 113 -14.68 -5.13 8.84
N SER A 114 -15.32 -4.73 9.94
CA SER A 114 -15.92 -3.41 10.13
C SER A 114 -14.96 -2.35 9.63
N GLU A 115 -15.48 -1.36 8.89
CA GLU A 115 -14.68 -0.23 8.42
C GLU A 115 -13.78 0.27 9.55
N PRO A 116 -12.47 0.48 9.29
CA PRO A 116 -11.54 0.85 10.34
C PRO A 116 -12.01 2.15 10.98
N GLY A 117 -12.49 2.06 12.22
CA GLY A 117 -12.95 3.22 12.97
C GLY A 117 -11.82 4.21 13.20
N PHE A 118 -12.17 5.44 13.58
CA PHE A 118 -11.21 6.51 13.89
C PHE A 118 -10.12 6.07 14.88
N LEU A 119 -10.50 5.29 15.91
CA LEU A 119 -9.57 4.73 16.89
C LEU A 119 -8.55 3.78 16.25
N THR A 120 -8.95 2.97 15.27
CA THR A 120 -8.03 2.11 14.52
C THR A 120 -6.98 2.94 13.78
N GLY A 121 -7.39 4.09 13.23
CA GLY A 121 -6.46 5.04 12.61
C GLY A 121 -5.40 5.56 13.59
N ILE A 122 -5.81 5.99 14.79
CA ILE A 122 -4.89 6.50 15.82
C ILE A 122 -3.93 5.41 16.32
N VAL A 123 -4.42 4.17 16.47
CA VAL A 123 -3.61 3.05 16.98
C VAL A 123 -2.67 2.47 15.91
N SER A 124 -2.96 2.71 14.62
CA SER A 124 -2.21 2.13 13.50
C SER A 124 -0.68 2.40 13.52
N PRO A 125 -0.16 3.59 13.86
CA PRO A 125 1.29 3.82 13.88
C PRO A 125 1.96 3.01 15.01
N PHE A 126 1.29 2.88 16.15
CA PHE A 126 1.79 2.11 17.29
C PHE A 126 1.84 0.61 16.99
N GLN A 127 0.87 0.10 16.22
CA GLN A 127 0.92 -1.28 15.72
C GLN A 127 2.11 -1.51 14.79
N GLY A 128 2.44 -0.53 13.94
CA GLY A 128 3.64 -0.55 13.11
C GLY A 128 4.92 -0.61 13.95
N PHE A 129 5.05 0.24 14.96
CA PHE A 129 6.19 0.20 15.88
C PHE A 129 6.28 -1.11 16.66
N TYR A 130 5.15 -1.60 17.17
CA TYR A 130 5.08 -2.88 17.87
C TYR A 130 5.56 -4.02 16.97
N PHE A 131 5.10 -4.07 15.72
CA PHE A 131 5.53 -5.07 14.74
C PHE A 131 7.04 -5.04 14.47
N ILE A 132 7.62 -3.84 14.34
CA ILE A 132 9.08 -3.69 14.16
C ILE A 132 9.80 -4.21 15.40
N LEU A 133 9.35 -3.88 16.60
CA LEU A 133 9.99 -4.31 17.85
C LEU A 133 9.87 -5.82 18.10
N THR A 134 8.73 -6.44 17.77
CA THR A 134 8.52 -7.88 17.99
C THR A 134 9.18 -8.77 16.94
N THR A 135 9.42 -8.25 15.73
CA THR A 135 9.90 -9.05 14.60
C THR A 135 11.39 -8.80 14.35
N SER A 136 12.26 -9.52 15.04
CA SER A 136 13.73 -9.33 14.96
C SER A 136 14.29 -9.41 13.53
N SER A 137 13.66 -10.17 12.63
CA SER A 137 14.05 -10.30 11.23
C SER A 137 13.82 -9.03 10.39
N THR A 138 13.05 -8.06 10.89
CA THR A 138 12.84 -6.76 10.22
C THR A 138 13.81 -5.68 10.69
N TRP A 139 14.53 -5.88 11.80
CA TRP A 139 15.41 -4.87 12.39
C TRP A 139 16.50 -4.42 11.44
N SER A 140 17.13 -5.35 10.72
CA SER A 140 18.18 -5.02 9.76
C SER A 140 17.67 -4.10 8.64
N ARG A 141 16.42 -4.31 8.17
CA ARG A 141 15.78 -3.48 7.14
C ARG A 141 15.34 -2.13 7.71
N ALA A 142 14.80 -2.11 8.93
CA ALA A 142 14.37 -0.90 9.62
C ALA A 142 15.55 0.00 10.05
N LEU A 143 16.75 -0.58 10.23
CA LEU A 143 17.97 0.19 10.53
C LEU A 143 18.50 0.97 9.33
N VAL A 144 18.24 0.52 8.10
CA VAL A 144 18.79 1.14 6.88
C VAL A 144 18.43 2.63 6.79
N PRO A 145 17.15 3.05 6.90
CA PRO A 145 16.79 4.46 6.87
C PRO A 145 17.44 5.26 8.01
N ALA A 146 17.53 4.69 9.22
CA ALA A 146 18.11 5.37 10.38
C ALA A 146 19.62 5.59 10.22
N ILE A 147 20.35 4.57 9.74
CA ILE A 147 21.78 4.68 9.43
C ILE A 147 22.00 5.69 8.31
N LEU A 148 21.23 5.60 7.24
CA LEU A 148 21.37 6.48 6.07
C LEU A 148 21.10 7.94 6.42
N PHE A 149 20.04 8.21 7.18
CA PHE A 149 19.76 9.54 7.73
C PHE A 149 20.90 10.05 8.60
N THR A 150 21.41 9.22 9.51
CA THR A 150 22.51 9.59 10.42
C THR A 150 23.78 9.93 9.64
N LEU A 151 24.13 9.11 8.64
CA LEU A 151 25.27 9.35 7.75
C LEU A 151 25.10 10.66 6.99
N LEU A 152 23.94 10.91 6.39
CA LEU A 152 23.66 12.15 5.66
C LEU A 152 23.71 13.37 6.58
N LEU A 153 23.13 13.28 7.77
CA LEU A 153 23.16 14.35 8.76
C LEU A 153 24.60 14.71 9.12
N PHE A 154 25.45 13.73 9.45
CA PHE A 154 26.86 14.00 9.75
C PHE A 154 27.63 14.51 8.53
N LEU A 155 27.37 13.94 7.35
CA LEU A 155 27.98 14.33 6.09
C LEU A 155 27.74 15.81 5.77
N PHE A 156 26.56 16.36 6.09
CA PHE A 156 26.27 17.77 5.88
C PHE A 156 26.60 18.66 7.08
N ALA A 157 26.38 18.20 8.31
CA ALA A 157 26.54 19.00 9.52
C ALA A 157 28.00 19.30 9.83
N ILE A 158 28.90 18.30 9.72
CA ILE A 158 30.33 18.47 10.02
C ILE A 158 30.95 19.55 9.12
N PRO A 159 30.88 19.47 7.77
CA PRO A 159 31.43 20.52 6.92
C PRO A 159 30.67 21.84 7.04
N GLY A 160 29.36 21.82 7.31
CA GLY A 160 28.58 23.04 7.54
C GLY A 160 29.07 23.83 8.76
N VAL A 161 29.23 23.17 9.90
CA VAL A 161 29.77 23.77 11.13
C VAL A 161 31.22 24.22 10.92
N TRP A 162 32.03 23.40 10.24
CA TRP A 162 33.42 23.74 9.94
C TRP A 162 33.55 24.97 9.03
N ALA A 163 32.71 25.08 8.00
CA ALA A 163 32.67 26.25 7.13
C ALA A 163 32.29 27.52 7.90
N MET A 164 31.28 27.45 8.78
CA MET A 164 30.88 28.57 9.64
C MET A 164 31.98 28.94 10.65
N HIS A 165 32.74 27.95 11.14
CA HIS A 165 33.88 28.18 12.01
C HIS A 165 34.99 28.96 11.29
N ILE A 166 35.35 28.56 10.08
CA ILE A 166 36.36 29.26 9.26
C ILE A 166 35.89 30.68 8.94
N LEU A 167 34.63 30.85 8.56
CA LEU A 167 34.04 32.15 8.21
C LEU A 167 34.10 33.10 9.41
N THR A 168 33.63 32.66 10.57
CA THR A 168 33.62 33.48 11.80
C THR A 168 35.03 33.81 12.28
N ASN A 169 35.98 32.87 12.21
CA ASN A 169 37.38 33.13 12.55
C ASN A 169 38.03 34.20 11.63
N ARG A 170 37.71 34.19 10.33
CA ARG A 170 38.18 35.22 9.40
C ARG A 170 37.62 36.59 9.77
N LEU A 171 36.34 36.67 10.19
CA LEU A 171 35.73 37.90 10.67
C LEU A 171 36.39 38.41 11.96
N ILE A 172 36.67 37.53 12.94
CA ILE A 172 37.31 37.91 14.21
C ILE A 172 38.69 38.55 13.98
N ARG A 173 39.50 38.00 13.05
CA ARG A 173 40.84 38.54 12.77
C ARG A 173 40.82 39.97 12.22
N LYS A 174 39.71 40.41 11.62
CA LYS A 174 39.59 41.75 11.00
C LYS A 174 39.24 42.86 12.00
N TYR A 175 38.66 42.53 13.15
CA TYR A 175 38.14 43.53 14.10
C TYR A 175 38.71 43.34 15.52
N SER A 176 39.36 44.39 16.04
CA SER A 176 40.03 44.34 17.36
C SER A 176 39.14 44.75 18.55
N SER A 177 37.99 45.38 18.30
CA SER A 177 37.12 45.91 19.37
C SER A 177 36.48 44.80 20.24
N ARG A 178 36.46 45.00 21.56
CA ARG A 178 35.88 44.05 22.54
C ARG A 178 34.39 43.82 22.34
N PHE A 179 33.61 44.86 22.04
CA PHE A 179 32.17 44.73 21.78
C PHE A 179 31.88 43.91 20.53
N ILE A 180 32.67 44.11 19.46
CA ILE A 180 32.53 43.35 18.21
C ILE A 180 32.81 41.86 18.46
N ARG A 181 33.76 41.53 19.35
CA ARG A 181 34.07 40.14 19.69
C ARG A 181 32.89 39.38 20.30
N VAL A 182 32.13 40.02 21.20
CA VAL A 182 30.92 39.42 21.78
C VAL A 182 29.85 39.20 20.71
N GLY A 183 29.65 40.19 19.83
CA GLY A 183 28.72 40.08 18.70
C GLY A 183 29.07 38.93 17.75
N ILE A 184 30.36 38.76 17.40
CA ILE A 184 30.80 37.66 16.53
C ILE A 184 30.63 36.30 17.23
N TRP A 185 30.83 36.22 18.56
CA TRP A 185 30.61 34.97 19.29
C TRP A 185 29.13 34.54 19.25
N LEU A 186 28.21 35.48 19.47
CA LEU A 186 26.77 35.22 19.35
C LEU A 186 26.38 34.83 17.91
N LEU A 187 26.90 35.57 16.92
CA LEU A 187 26.70 35.27 15.50
C LEU A 187 27.21 33.86 15.14
N ARG A 188 28.34 33.43 15.70
CA ARG A 188 28.89 32.08 15.49
C ARG A 188 27.93 31.02 16.02
N PHE A 189 27.38 31.20 17.21
CA PHE A 189 26.39 30.26 17.76
C PHE A 189 25.14 30.17 16.89
N LEU A 190 24.62 31.32 16.43
CA LEU A 190 23.47 31.38 15.53
C LEU A 190 23.77 30.68 14.19
N LEU A 191 24.93 30.93 13.59
CA LEU A 191 25.35 30.28 12.35
C LEU A 191 25.51 28.76 12.50
N TYR A 192 26.00 28.28 13.65
CA TYR A 192 26.07 26.84 13.93
C TYR A 192 24.67 26.23 14.01
N LEU A 193 23.74 26.89 14.71
CA LEU A 193 22.35 26.44 14.80
C LEU A 193 21.71 26.38 13.41
N VAL A 194 21.86 27.43 12.61
CA VAL A 194 21.34 27.48 11.23
C VAL A 194 21.97 26.38 10.36
N ALA A 195 23.28 26.18 10.45
CA ALA A 195 23.96 25.13 9.71
C ALA A 195 23.43 23.74 10.07
N ILE A 196 23.27 23.43 11.35
CA ILE A 196 22.72 22.15 11.83
C ILE A 196 21.28 21.97 11.35
N CYS A 197 20.43 23.00 11.48
CA CYS A 197 19.05 22.96 11.01
C CYS A 197 18.97 22.73 9.49
N LEU A 198 19.83 23.39 8.70
CA LEU A 198 19.88 23.22 7.25
C LEU A 198 20.34 21.81 6.87
N SER A 199 21.38 21.29 7.53
CA SER A 199 21.84 19.91 7.35
C SER A 199 20.76 18.89 7.71
N LEU A 200 19.98 19.14 8.77
CA LEU A 200 18.85 18.31 9.17
C LEU A 200 17.77 18.27 8.08
N ILE A 201 17.38 19.43 7.54
CA ILE A 201 16.38 19.53 6.47
C ILE A 201 16.86 18.79 5.22
N ILE A 202 18.12 19.03 4.80
CA ILE A 202 18.69 18.36 3.61
C ILE A 202 18.75 16.84 3.83
N ALA A 203 19.17 16.39 5.01
CA ALA A 203 19.22 14.96 5.34
C ALA A 203 17.82 14.32 5.32
N LEU A 204 16.79 15.00 5.84
CA LEU A 204 15.40 14.50 5.78
C LEU A 204 14.89 14.39 4.34
N LEU A 205 15.12 15.42 3.52
CA LEU A 205 14.66 15.44 2.13
C LEU A 205 15.36 14.39 1.26
N THR A 206 16.64 14.10 1.55
CA THR A 206 17.43 13.11 0.80
C THR A 206 17.26 11.69 1.32
N ALA A 207 17.05 11.51 2.63
CA ALA A 207 16.87 10.17 3.20
C ALA A 207 15.60 9.48 2.70
N GLN A 208 14.51 10.22 2.47
CA GLN A 208 13.25 9.66 1.97
C GLN A 208 13.40 8.92 0.61
N PRO A 209 13.89 9.55 -0.48
CA PRO A 209 14.04 8.87 -1.76
C PRO A 209 15.07 7.73 -1.70
N LEU A 210 16.18 7.90 -0.98
CA LEU A 210 17.20 6.86 -0.86
C LEU A 210 16.73 5.63 -0.07
N SER A 211 15.78 5.80 0.86
CA SER A 211 15.26 4.72 1.69
C SER A 211 14.07 3.97 1.06
N SER A 212 13.54 4.44 -0.08
CA SER A 212 12.36 3.86 -0.72
C SER A 212 12.45 2.33 -0.94
N PRO A 213 13.54 1.76 -1.48
CA PRO A 213 13.65 0.32 -1.67
C PRO A 213 13.64 -0.47 -0.35
N ALA A 214 14.23 0.10 0.70
CA ALA A 214 14.26 -0.50 2.02
C ALA A 214 12.87 -0.51 2.68
N LEU A 215 12.14 0.61 2.58
CA LEU A 215 10.75 0.73 3.04
C LEU A 215 9.83 -0.27 2.32
N GLU A 216 9.96 -0.40 1.01
CA GLU A 216 9.19 -1.37 0.23
C GLU A 216 9.48 -2.82 0.70
N SER A 217 10.75 -3.15 0.95
CA SER A 217 11.12 -4.47 1.48
C SER A 217 10.51 -4.76 2.86
N LEU A 218 10.30 -3.72 3.68
CA LEU A 218 9.67 -3.81 5.00
C LEU A 218 8.16 -4.02 4.87
N ILE A 219 7.51 -3.28 3.97
CA ILE A 219 6.08 -3.43 3.66
C ILE A 219 5.81 -4.87 3.21
N ARG A 220 6.62 -5.40 2.28
CA ARG A 220 6.50 -6.79 1.82
C ARG A 220 6.72 -7.82 2.94
N ALA A 221 7.56 -7.52 3.93
CA ALA A 221 7.74 -8.39 5.09
C ALA A 221 6.49 -8.39 5.98
N GLN A 222 5.88 -7.22 6.18
CA GLN A 222 4.63 -7.07 6.93
C GLN A 222 3.46 -7.74 6.23
N GLU A 223 3.32 -7.57 4.91
CA GLU A 223 2.28 -8.23 4.11
C GLU A 223 2.36 -9.75 4.19
N ARG A 224 3.57 -10.31 4.08
CA ARG A 224 3.79 -11.76 4.25
C ARG A 224 3.40 -12.24 5.65
N HIS A 225 3.70 -11.45 6.68
CA HIS A 225 3.29 -11.79 8.05
C HIS A 225 1.76 -11.78 8.22
N LEU A 226 1.09 -10.82 7.57
CA LEU A 226 -0.37 -10.71 7.55
C LEU A 226 -1.06 -11.66 6.57
N LYS A 227 -0.31 -12.56 5.90
CA LYS A 227 -0.80 -13.49 4.87
C LYS A 227 -1.52 -12.80 3.70
N TYR A 228 -1.09 -11.58 3.36
CA TYR A 228 -1.58 -10.91 2.16
C TYR A 228 -1.03 -11.61 0.91
N PRO A 229 -1.79 -11.60 -0.20
CA PRO A 229 -1.27 -12.11 -1.48
C PRO A 229 -0.01 -11.33 -1.87
N ASN A 230 0.99 -12.04 -2.38
CA ASN A 230 2.27 -11.42 -2.77
C ASN A 230 2.03 -10.39 -3.88
N ARG A 231 2.50 -9.16 -3.66
CA ARG A 231 2.53 -8.13 -4.72
C ARG A 231 3.51 -8.56 -5.83
N PRO A 232 3.24 -8.21 -7.10
CA PRO A 232 4.22 -8.38 -8.16
C PRO A 232 5.49 -7.60 -7.83
N GLU A 233 6.65 -8.15 -8.23
CA GLU A 233 7.93 -7.48 -8.02
C GLU A 233 8.03 -6.24 -8.93
N GLU A 234 7.83 -5.05 -8.35
CA GLU A 234 8.14 -3.81 -9.04
C GLU A 234 9.66 -3.62 -9.07
N SER A 235 10.23 -3.50 -10.28
CA SER A 235 11.63 -3.14 -10.50
C SER A 235 11.78 -1.62 -10.30
N PHE A 236 12.56 -1.23 -9.28
CA PHE A 236 12.93 0.17 -9.00
C PHE A 236 14.19 0.58 -9.76
#